data_AF-A0A838UUW2-F1
#
_entry.id   AF-A0A838UUW2-F1
#
_cell.length_a   1.000
_cell.length_b   1.000
_cell.length_c   1.000
_cell.angle_alpha   90.00
_cell.angle_beta   90.00
_cell.angle_gamma   90.00
#
_symmetry.space_group_name_H-M   'P 1'
#
loop_
_entity.id
_entity.type
_entity.pdbx_description
1 polymer ?
#
loop_
_entity_poly.entity_id
_entity_poly.type
_entity_poly.pdbx_seq_one_letter_code
_entity_poly.pdbx_strand_id
1 'polypeptide(L)'
;MIFPQGDETNFIKNNLGPALATANLSTKIWAYDWNWDNTNYPAAVLNDATANRYVDGIAWHCYAGGAAAMATVQAAYPTKHQYETECSTGPTGIAGNAIDVAMHSTQNEASTVELWNLALAPNGGPKMGTGCEGCTGLVTIDQATGNYTFTTNYNDPEKSDKHWGETTGQVG
;
A
#
# COMPACT_ATOMS: atom_id res chain seq x y z
N MET A 1 0.01 -16.43 0.43
CA MET A 1 -0.50 -17.41 -0.55
C MET A 1 0.10 -17.02 -1.89
N ILE A 2 0.65 -17.96 -2.67
CA ILE A 2 1.05 -17.64 -4.06
C ILE A 2 -0.22 -17.69 -4.90
N PHE A 3 -0.56 -16.59 -5.55
CA PHE A 3 -1.72 -16.49 -6.43
C PHE A 3 -1.24 -15.99 -7.79
N PRO A 4 -1.09 -16.86 -8.80
CA PRO A 4 -0.65 -16.45 -10.13
C PRO A 4 -1.67 -15.55 -10.84
N GLN A 5 -1.20 -14.67 -11.73
CA GLN A 5 -2.05 -13.72 -12.48
C GLN A 5 -3.23 -14.38 -13.22
N GLY A 6 -3.04 -15.60 -13.74
CA GLY A 6 -4.10 -16.36 -14.40
C GLY A 6 -5.18 -16.85 -13.44
N ASP A 7 -4.78 -17.22 -12.22
CA ASP A 7 -5.71 -17.66 -11.17
C ASP A 7 -6.50 -16.48 -10.62
N GLU A 8 -5.86 -15.33 -10.40
CA GLU A 8 -6.58 -14.10 -10.02
C GLU A 8 -7.56 -13.65 -11.11
N THR A 9 -7.13 -13.67 -12.38
CA THR A 9 -8.00 -13.37 -13.52
C THR A 9 -9.23 -14.27 -13.53
N ASN A 10 -9.03 -15.58 -13.36
CA ASN A 10 -10.11 -16.56 -13.34
C ASN A 10 -11.02 -16.40 -12.12
N PHE A 11 -10.45 -16.13 -10.95
CA PHE A 11 -11.23 -15.90 -9.74
C PHE A 11 -12.08 -14.64 -9.82
N ILE A 12 -11.53 -13.52 -10.31
CA ILE A 12 -12.29 -12.28 -10.50
C ILE A 12 -13.44 -12.51 -11.46
N LYS A 13 -13.17 -13.09 -12.65
CA LYS A 13 -14.20 -13.19 -13.70
C LYS A 13 -15.26 -14.26 -13.45
N ASN A 14 -14.90 -15.39 -12.83
CA ASN A 14 -15.80 -16.53 -12.65
C ASN A 14 -16.44 -16.59 -11.25
N ASN A 15 -15.87 -15.90 -10.26
CA ASN A 15 -16.30 -16.03 -8.86
C ASN A 15 -16.56 -14.69 -8.20
N LEU A 16 -15.52 -13.90 -7.92
CA LEU A 16 -15.63 -12.71 -7.07
C LEU A 16 -16.52 -11.62 -7.69
N GLY A 17 -16.26 -11.25 -8.94
CA GLY A 17 -17.04 -10.24 -9.67
C GLY A 17 -18.53 -10.59 -9.75
N PRO A 18 -18.90 -11.77 -10.27
CA PRO A 18 -20.30 -12.22 -10.29
C PRO A 18 -20.94 -12.31 -8.90
N ALA A 19 -20.20 -12.73 -7.87
CA ALA A 19 -20.73 -12.83 -6.51
C ALA A 19 -21.08 -11.45 -5.93
N LEU A 20 -20.18 -10.47 -6.04
CA LEU A 20 -20.45 -9.09 -5.60
C LEU A 20 -21.63 -8.47 -6.37
N ALA A 21 -21.68 -8.66 -7.69
CA ALA A 21 -22.77 -8.16 -8.53
C ALA A 21 -24.13 -8.81 -8.16
N THR A 22 -24.16 -10.13 -7.96
CA THR A 22 -25.37 -10.87 -7.56
C THR A 22 -25.86 -10.44 -6.17
N ALA A 23 -24.94 -10.12 -5.27
CA ALA A 23 -25.24 -9.60 -3.94
C ALA A 23 -25.64 -8.11 -3.94
N ASN A 24 -25.63 -7.43 -5.10
CA ASN A 24 -25.84 -5.98 -5.24
C ASN A 24 -24.88 -5.14 -4.37
N LEU A 25 -23.63 -5.59 -4.24
CA LEU A 25 -22.60 -4.86 -3.51
C LEU A 25 -21.86 -3.90 -4.46
N SER A 26 -21.70 -2.65 -4.02
CA SER A 26 -20.92 -1.63 -4.73
C SER A 26 -19.42 -1.67 -4.42
N THR A 27 -18.98 -2.69 -3.66
CA THR A 27 -17.57 -2.89 -3.31
C THR A 27 -16.74 -3.03 -4.59
N LYS A 28 -15.71 -2.20 -4.69
CA LYS A 28 -14.76 -2.19 -5.81
C LYS A 28 -13.76 -3.34 -5.66
N ILE A 29 -13.31 -3.89 -6.79
CA ILE A 29 -12.22 -4.86 -6.82
C ILE A 29 -10.97 -4.15 -7.31
N TRP A 30 -9.90 -4.21 -6.52
CA TRP A 30 -8.57 -3.82 -6.94
C TRP A 30 -7.73 -5.08 -7.16
N ALA A 31 -7.07 -5.17 -8.31
CA ALA A 31 -6.25 -6.32 -8.64
C ALA A 31 -4.80 -6.12 -8.17
N TYR A 32 -4.03 -7.21 -8.18
CA TYR A 32 -2.58 -7.28 -7.92
C TYR A 32 -2.15 -7.20 -6.45
N ASP A 33 -2.25 -6.02 -5.81
CA ASP A 33 -1.89 -5.80 -4.39
C ASP A 33 -0.47 -6.28 -4.04
N TRP A 34 0.51 -5.84 -4.83
CA TRP A 34 1.91 -6.21 -4.67
C TRP A 34 2.85 -5.11 -5.19
N ASN A 35 4.14 -5.38 -5.19
CA ASN A 35 5.18 -4.39 -5.42
C ASN A 35 5.15 -3.71 -6.80
N TRP A 36 5.72 -2.51 -6.90
CA TRP A 36 5.95 -1.83 -8.18
C TRP A 36 6.91 -2.54 -9.15
N ASP A 37 7.42 -3.73 -8.85
CA ASP A 37 8.43 -4.42 -9.64
C ASP A 37 7.87 -5.22 -10.83
N ASN A 38 6.55 -5.38 -10.92
CA ASN A 38 5.94 -6.21 -11.97
C ASN A 38 4.61 -5.64 -12.51
N THR A 39 4.70 -4.92 -13.63
CA THR A 39 3.53 -4.43 -14.37
C THR A 39 2.83 -5.51 -15.21
N ASN A 40 3.47 -6.66 -15.47
CA ASN A 40 2.89 -7.70 -16.32
C ASN A 40 1.70 -8.39 -15.63
N TYR A 41 1.74 -8.49 -14.31
CA TYR A 41 0.68 -9.10 -13.53
C TYR A 41 -0.65 -8.34 -13.69
N PRO A 42 -0.76 -7.05 -13.32
CA PRO A 42 -2.02 -6.33 -13.50
C PRO A 42 -2.44 -6.23 -14.97
N ALA A 43 -1.49 -6.11 -15.90
CA ALA A 43 -1.79 -6.14 -17.33
C ALA A 43 -2.45 -7.45 -17.78
N ALA A 44 -2.02 -8.60 -17.25
CA ALA A 44 -2.63 -9.89 -17.57
C ALA A 44 -4.10 -9.96 -17.12
N VAL A 45 -4.41 -9.46 -15.92
CA VAL A 45 -5.79 -9.37 -15.42
C VAL A 45 -6.63 -8.43 -16.28
N LEU A 46 -6.08 -7.25 -16.61
CA LEU A 46 -6.79 -6.23 -17.37
C LEU A 46 -6.97 -6.57 -18.87
N ASN A 47 -6.14 -7.46 -19.42
CA ASN A 47 -6.27 -7.95 -20.79
C ASN A 47 -7.45 -8.94 -20.96
N ASP A 48 -7.95 -9.57 -19.89
CA ASP A 48 -9.19 -10.35 -19.93
C ASP A 48 -10.40 -9.41 -19.78
N ALA A 49 -11.16 -9.22 -20.86
CA ALA A 49 -12.31 -8.32 -20.87
C ALA A 49 -13.43 -8.66 -19.87
N THR A 50 -13.50 -9.92 -19.38
CA THR A 50 -14.48 -10.32 -18.37
C THR A 50 -13.98 -10.06 -16.97
N ALA A 51 -12.68 -10.22 -16.69
CA ALA A 51 -12.11 -9.79 -15.42
C ALA A 51 -12.11 -8.25 -15.32
N ASN A 52 -11.60 -7.58 -16.36
CA ASN A 52 -11.43 -6.14 -16.44
C ASN A 52 -12.72 -5.34 -16.13
N ARG A 53 -13.90 -5.83 -16.53
CA ARG A 53 -15.18 -5.15 -16.22
C ARG A 53 -15.49 -5.04 -14.72
N TYR A 54 -14.95 -5.96 -13.92
CA TYR A 54 -15.15 -5.98 -12.47
C TYR A 54 -14.02 -5.27 -11.71
N VAL A 55 -12.88 -5.04 -12.35
CA VAL A 55 -11.72 -4.39 -11.74
C VAL A 55 -11.87 -2.86 -11.84
N ASP A 56 -11.80 -2.17 -10.72
CA ASP A 56 -11.86 -0.70 -10.62
C ASP A 56 -10.47 -0.06 -10.78
N GLY A 57 -9.45 -0.73 -10.26
CA GLY A 57 -8.08 -0.23 -10.27
C GLY A 57 -7.06 -1.29 -9.86
N ILE A 58 -5.82 -0.87 -9.71
CA ILE A 58 -4.68 -1.71 -9.34
C ILE A 58 -4.12 -1.22 -8.01
N ALA A 59 -3.91 -2.16 -7.10
CA ALA A 59 -3.30 -1.94 -5.80
C ALA A 59 -1.80 -2.26 -5.85
N TRP A 60 -1.00 -1.46 -5.15
CA TRP A 60 0.46 -1.45 -5.22
C TRP A 60 1.11 -1.28 -3.86
N HIS A 61 2.27 -1.92 -3.70
CA HIS A 61 3.13 -1.81 -2.53
C HIS A 61 4.51 -1.24 -2.90
N CYS A 62 5.16 -0.58 -1.94
CA CYS A 62 6.43 0.12 -2.16
C CYS A 62 7.70 -0.74 -1.97
N TYR A 63 7.57 -2.04 -1.67
CA TYR A 63 8.70 -2.82 -1.15
C TYR A 63 9.73 -3.27 -2.20
N ALA A 64 9.42 -3.13 -3.49
CA ALA A 64 10.35 -3.38 -4.59
C ALA A 64 9.93 -2.62 -5.86
N GLY A 65 10.88 -2.38 -6.77
CA GLY A 65 10.63 -1.65 -8.01
C GLY A 65 10.56 -0.13 -7.80
N GLY A 66 9.76 0.56 -8.62
CA GLY A 66 9.61 2.00 -8.52
C GLY A 66 8.26 2.50 -9.03
N ALA A 67 7.73 3.55 -8.40
CA ALA A 67 6.37 4.05 -8.59
C ALA A 67 5.97 4.36 -10.05
N ALA A 68 6.94 4.56 -10.97
CA ALA A 68 6.69 4.71 -12.41
C ALA A 68 5.97 3.51 -13.05
N ALA A 69 5.96 2.34 -12.39
CA ALA A 69 5.13 1.20 -12.78
C ALA A 69 3.63 1.57 -12.81
N MET A 70 3.15 2.36 -11.84
CA MET A 70 1.76 2.80 -11.77
C MET A 70 1.38 3.67 -12.97
N ALA A 71 2.22 4.66 -13.31
CA ALA A 71 2.02 5.50 -14.49
C ALA A 71 2.06 4.68 -15.80
N THR A 72 2.92 3.66 -15.87
CA THR A 72 2.99 2.75 -17.02
C THR A 72 1.69 1.98 -17.21
N VAL A 73 1.12 1.44 -16.12
CA VAL A 73 -0.15 0.70 -16.17
C VAL A 73 -1.32 1.64 -16.42
N GLN A 74 -1.35 2.82 -15.81
CA GLN A 74 -2.38 3.83 -16.09
C GLN A 74 -2.40 4.17 -17.59
N ALA A 75 -1.24 4.46 -18.18
CA ALA A 75 -1.16 4.88 -19.58
C ALA A 75 -1.70 3.80 -20.54
N ALA A 76 -1.53 2.53 -20.21
CA ALA A 76 -2.09 1.40 -20.96
C ALA A 76 -3.59 1.18 -20.70
N TYR A 77 -4.07 1.50 -19.49
CA TYR A 77 -5.44 1.27 -19.04
C TYR A 77 -6.01 2.53 -18.35
N PRO A 78 -6.29 3.61 -19.11
CA PRO A 78 -6.56 4.94 -18.55
C PRO A 78 -7.86 5.06 -17.74
N THR A 79 -8.72 4.04 -17.79
CA THR A 79 -9.93 3.95 -16.98
C THR A 79 -9.71 3.29 -15.62
N LYS A 80 -8.48 2.85 -15.31
CA LYS A 80 -8.14 2.13 -14.08
C LYS A 80 -7.33 3.01 -13.13
N HIS A 81 -7.84 3.14 -11.92
CA HIS A 81 -7.18 3.87 -10.86
C HIS A 81 -5.93 3.12 -10.35
N GLN A 82 -4.96 3.87 -9.84
CA GLN A 82 -3.80 3.31 -9.16
C GLN A 82 -3.93 3.62 -7.66
N TYR A 83 -3.65 2.64 -6.81
CA TYR A 83 -3.77 2.76 -5.35
C TYR A 83 -2.49 2.24 -4.71
N GLU A 84 -1.78 3.09 -3.98
CA GLU A 84 -0.74 2.61 -3.07
C GLU A 84 -1.42 2.16 -1.78
N THR A 85 -1.44 0.86 -1.54
CA THR A 85 -2.24 0.22 -0.46
C THR A 85 -1.40 -0.23 0.72
N GLU A 86 -0.08 -0.36 0.54
CA GLU A 86 0.79 -0.75 1.63
C GLU A 86 2.23 -0.28 1.44
N CYS A 87 2.74 0.45 2.44
CA CYS A 87 4.16 0.70 2.55
C CYS A 87 4.60 0.79 4.02
N SER A 88 5.80 0.28 4.31
CA SER A 88 6.50 0.47 5.60
C SER A 88 7.94 0.88 5.31
N THR A 89 8.35 2.05 5.80
CA THR A 89 9.68 2.60 5.48
C THR A 89 10.83 1.90 6.24
N GLY A 90 10.51 1.05 7.22
CA GLY A 90 11.47 0.46 8.16
C GLY A 90 12.39 -0.67 7.65
N PRO A 91 11.97 -1.59 6.75
CA PRO A 91 12.78 -2.78 6.43
C PRO A 91 13.71 -2.65 5.20
N THR A 92 13.34 -1.87 4.18
CA THR A 92 14.03 -1.90 2.86
C THR A 92 14.57 -0.54 2.39
N GLY A 93 14.15 0.57 3.00
CA GLY A 93 14.64 1.93 2.68
C GLY A 93 14.31 2.43 1.26
N ILE A 94 13.59 1.67 0.43
CA ILE A 94 13.33 2.02 -0.98
C ILE A 94 12.46 3.27 -1.09
N ALA A 95 11.51 3.43 -0.17
CA ALA A 95 10.55 4.51 -0.22
C ALA A 95 10.92 5.72 0.66
N GLY A 96 12.15 5.78 1.20
CA GLY A 96 12.60 6.89 2.04
C GLY A 96 11.76 7.02 3.31
N ASN A 97 10.85 8.00 3.33
CA ASN A 97 9.88 8.24 4.39
C ASN A 97 8.45 8.37 3.85
N ALA A 98 7.46 8.57 4.72
CA ALA A 98 6.05 8.69 4.32
C ALA A 98 5.78 9.78 3.28
N ILE A 99 6.49 10.91 3.34
CA ILE A 99 6.34 12.00 2.36
C ILE A 99 6.87 11.57 1.00
N ASP A 100 7.98 10.84 0.97
CA ASP A 100 8.57 10.37 -0.28
C ASP A 100 7.66 9.33 -0.94
N VAL A 101 7.07 8.41 -0.17
CA VAL A 101 6.02 7.49 -0.66
C VAL A 101 4.85 8.29 -1.24
N ALA A 102 4.31 9.24 -0.48
CA ALA A 102 3.15 10.01 -0.90
C ALA A 102 3.42 10.78 -2.20
N MET A 103 4.57 11.44 -2.29
CA MET A 103 4.98 12.19 -3.48
C MET A 103 5.23 11.28 -4.68
N HIS A 104 6.01 10.21 -4.52
CA HIS A 104 6.29 9.29 -5.62
C HIS A 104 5.00 8.62 -6.12
N SER A 105 4.10 8.20 -5.23
CA SER A 105 2.86 7.56 -5.64
C SER A 105 1.93 8.53 -6.36
N THR A 106 1.67 9.71 -5.78
CA THR A 106 0.75 10.69 -6.39
C THR A 106 1.28 11.30 -7.69
N GLN A 107 2.60 11.48 -7.82
CA GLN A 107 3.23 11.88 -9.09
C GLN A 107 3.14 10.79 -10.18
N ASN A 108 2.82 9.55 -9.80
CA ASN A 108 2.66 8.42 -10.71
C ASN A 108 1.22 7.88 -10.70
N GLU A 109 0.24 8.78 -10.68
CA GLU A 109 -1.20 8.50 -10.87
C GLU A 109 -1.92 7.82 -9.69
N ALA A 110 -1.26 7.64 -8.54
CA ALA A 110 -1.93 7.08 -7.37
C ALA A 110 -3.01 8.03 -6.86
N SER A 111 -4.22 7.50 -6.67
CA SER A 111 -5.38 8.22 -6.12
C SER A 111 -5.47 8.10 -4.59
N THR A 112 -4.72 7.16 -4.01
CA THR A 112 -4.62 6.89 -2.56
C THR A 112 -3.19 6.50 -2.22
N VAL A 113 -2.77 6.84 -1.00
CA VAL A 113 -1.54 6.36 -0.38
C VAL A 113 -1.84 5.89 1.04
N GLU A 114 -1.72 4.60 1.26
CA GLU A 114 -1.92 3.93 2.55
C GLU A 114 -0.60 3.30 3.03
N LEU A 115 -0.25 3.59 4.28
CA LEU A 115 0.92 3.01 4.95
C LEU A 115 0.47 1.89 5.88
N TRP A 116 1.42 1.03 6.27
CA TRP A 116 1.08 -0.28 6.79
C TRP A 116 0.48 -0.30 8.20
N ASN A 117 1.28 0.01 9.23
CA ASN A 117 0.81 -0.04 10.62
C ASN A 117 0.61 1.37 11.17
N LEU A 118 -0.56 1.66 11.75
CA LEU A 118 -0.78 2.92 12.46
C LEU A 118 0.10 3.02 13.70
N ALA A 119 0.14 1.97 14.53
CA ALA A 119 0.88 1.97 15.79
C ALA A 119 1.55 0.60 16.03
N LEU A 120 2.80 0.62 16.49
CA LEU A 120 3.51 -0.57 16.95
C LEU A 120 4.19 -0.32 18.30
N ALA A 121 4.51 -1.39 19.02
CA ALA A 121 5.40 -1.33 20.17
C ALA A 121 6.83 -0.93 19.75
N PRO A 122 7.71 -0.48 20.66
CA PRO A 122 9.10 -0.12 20.32
C PRO A 122 9.91 -1.25 19.67
N ASN A 123 9.50 -2.50 19.88
CA ASN A 123 10.11 -3.68 19.24
C ASN A 123 9.45 -4.08 17.91
N GLY A 124 8.57 -3.24 17.34
CA GLY A 124 7.85 -3.51 16.08
C GLY A 124 6.72 -4.53 16.20
N GLY A 125 6.29 -4.86 17.43
CA GLY A 125 5.23 -5.83 17.70
C GLY A 125 3.89 -5.22 18.10
N PRO A 126 2.90 -6.06 18.45
CA PRO A 126 2.94 -7.52 18.37
C PRO A 126 2.96 -8.03 16.93
N LYS A 127 3.62 -9.17 16.69
CA LYS A 127 3.67 -9.80 15.35
C LYS A 127 3.53 -11.31 15.44
N MET A 128 2.96 -11.92 14.41
CA MET A 128 2.84 -13.37 14.32
C MET A 128 4.12 -13.99 13.76
N GLY A 129 4.69 -14.97 14.46
CA GLY A 129 5.85 -15.75 14.00
C GLY A 129 7.03 -14.86 13.59
N THR A 130 7.60 -15.13 12.41
CA THR A 130 8.69 -14.35 11.80
C THR A 130 8.19 -13.13 11.03
N GLY A 131 7.04 -12.55 11.41
CA GLY A 131 6.50 -11.35 10.76
C GLY A 131 7.54 -10.23 10.67
N CYS A 132 7.25 -9.21 9.86
CA CYS A 132 8.20 -8.18 9.43
C CYS A 132 9.26 -7.80 10.49
N GLU A 133 10.53 -7.97 10.14
CA GLU A 133 11.65 -7.51 10.95
C GLU A 133 11.97 -6.06 10.60
N GLY A 134 12.00 -5.19 11.60
CA GLY A 134 12.26 -3.76 11.39
C GLY A 134 11.07 -2.94 10.90
N CYS A 135 9.85 -3.51 10.80
CA CYS A 135 8.67 -2.69 10.56
C CYS A 135 8.42 -1.70 11.70
N THR A 136 8.09 -0.48 11.33
CA THR A 136 7.69 0.60 12.23
C THR A 136 6.25 0.99 11.94
N GLY A 137 5.50 1.38 12.97
CA GLY A 137 4.19 2.02 12.78
C GLY A 137 4.37 3.49 12.42
N LEU A 138 3.30 4.21 12.10
CA LEU A 138 3.31 5.69 12.06
C LEU A 138 3.73 6.24 13.42
N VAL A 139 3.20 5.63 14.49
CA VAL A 139 3.63 5.88 15.86
C VAL A 139 4.19 4.62 16.51
N THR A 140 5.12 4.83 17.43
CA THR A 140 5.52 3.82 18.40
C THR A 140 4.86 4.14 19.73
N ILE A 141 4.26 3.14 20.41
CA ILE A 141 3.62 3.31 21.73
C ILE A 141 4.28 2.36 22.72
N ASP A 142 4.85 2.91 23.80
CA ASP A 142 5.32 2.14 24.93
C ASP A 142 4.14 1.81 25.86
N GLN A 143 3.80 0.53 25.96
CA GLN A 143 2.66 0.06 26.75
C GLN A 143 2.89 0.21 28.26
N ALA A 144 4.15 0.24 28.72
CA ALA A 144 4.46 0.36 30.15
C ALA A 144 4.26 1.79 30.66
N THR A 145 4.52 2.78 29.80
CA THR A 145 4.50 4.19 30.18
C THR A 145 3.35 4.99 29.56
N GLY A 146 2.71 4.47 28.50
CA GLY A 146 1.70 5.20 27.72
C GLY A 146 2.28 6.28 26.79
N ASN A 147 3.60 6.44 26.76
CA ASN A 147 4.26 7.41 25.91
C ASN A 147 4.25 6.95 24.44
N TYR A 148 4.21 7.91 23.52
CA TYR A 148 4.32 7.64 22.09
C TYR A 148 5.41 8.48 21.42
N THR A 149 5.93 7.98 20.30
CA THR A 149 6.86 8.70 19.42
C THR A 149 6.41 8.58 17.97
N PHE A 150 6.54 9.66 17.20
CA PHE A 150 6.33 9.64 15.76
C PHE A 150 7.55 9.00 15.07
N THR A 151 7.30 8.15 14.09
CA THR A 151 8.36 7.53 13.29
C THR A 151 8.52 8.25 11.95
N THR A 152 9.46 7.77 11.12
CA THR A 152 9.63 8.20 9.72
C THR A 152 8.41 7.92 8.84
N ASN A 153 7.50 7.03 9.28
CA ASN A 153 6.22 6.81 8.61
C ASN A 153 5.19 7.91 8.92
N TYR A 154 5.47 8.82 9.88
CA TYR A 154 4.59 9.94 10.20
C TYR A 154 5.23 11.29 9.87
N ASN A 155 6.48 11.50 10.30
CA ASN A 155 7.23 12.74 10.06
C ASN A 155 8.62 12.41 9.50
N ASP A 156 9.15 13.28 8.63
CA ASP A 156 10.56 13.26 8.25
C ASP A 156 11.36 14.12 9.23
N PRO A 157 12.13 13.56 10.18
CA PRO A 157 12.90 14.36 11.14
C PRO A 157 13.99 15.23 10.47
N GLU A 158 14.47 14.90 9.27
CA GLU A 158 15.46 15.73 8.57
C GLU A 158 14.81 16.95 7.88
N LYS A 159 13.51 16.89 7.58
CA LYS A 159 12.75 18.00 6.97
C LYS A 159 11.79 18.70 7.93
N SER A 160 11.34 18.06 9.00
CA SER A 160 10.38 18.62 9.98
C SER A 160 11.01 19.69 10.87
N ASP A 161 12.31 19.56 11.20
CA ASP A 161 13.06 20.54 11.98
C ASP A 161 13.19 21.90 11.29
N LYS A 162 12.89 21.99 9.99
CA LYS A 162 12.89 23.26 9.24
C LYS A 162 11.53 23.92 9.14
N HIS A 163 10.41 23.23 9.40
CA HIS A 163 9.08 23.80 9.13
C HIS A 163 7.96 23.49 10.14
N TRP A 164 8.01 22.42 10.94
CA TRP A 164 6.82 21.98 11.72
C TRP A 164 7.14 21.39 13.11
N GLY A 165 7.89 22.13 13.92
CA GLY A 165 8.37 21.67 15.22
C GLY A 165 7.28 21.17 16.17
N GLU A 166 7.25 19.85 16.42
CA GLU A 166 6.69 19.18 17.60
C GLU A 166 7.12 17.69 17.56
N THR A 167 7.94 17.25 18.52
CA THR A 167 8.57 15.91 18.51
C THR A 167 8.02 14.90 19.51
N THR A 168 7.19 15.30 20.48
CA THR A 168 6.62 14.37 21.49
C THR A 168 5.37 14.93 22.16
N GLY A 169 4.37 14.09 22.41
CA GLY A 169 3.24 14.39 23.30
C GLY A 169 2.92 13.21 24.23
N GLN A 170 2.20 13.47 25.32
CA GLN A 170 1.71 12.45 26.26
C GLN A 170 0.19 12.29 26.11
N VAL A 171 -0.34 11.08 26.31
CA VAL A 171 -1.78 10.85 26.43
C VAL A 171 -2.12 10.82 27.92
N GLY A 172 -2.92 11.77 28.38
CA GLY A 172 -3.35 11.91 29.78
C GLY A 172 -4.53 11.02 30.17
#